data_AF-A0A5J4P5G0-F1
#
_entry.id   AF-A0A5J4P5G0-F1
#
_cell.length_a   1.000
_cell.length_b   1.000
_cell.length_c   1.000
_cell.angle_alpha   90.00
_cell.angle_beta   90.00
_cell.angle_gamma   90.00
#
_symmetry.space_group_name_H-M   'P 1'
#
loop_
_entity.id
_entity.type
_entity.pdbx_description
1 polymer ?
#
loop_
_entity_poly.entity_id
_entity_poly.type
_entity_poly.pdbx_seq_one_letter_code
_entity_poly.pdbx_strand_id
1 'polypeptide(L)'
;MIYRFVIVSDEIDDFVREIQIDPEATFFDFHKAILTAVGYTNDQMTSFFICDDDWGKEKEVTLEDMDTDPEMDNWVMRDTRLNELVEDEKQKLLYVFDNMTERCFFIELFEIITG
;
A
#
# COMPACT_ATOMS: atom_id res chain seq x y z
N MET A 1 -1.71 19.17 0.16
CA MET A 1 -1.53 18.23 -0.96
C MET A 1 -2.29 16.97 -0.60
N ILE A 2 -2.97 16.33 -1.54
CA ILE A 2 -3.72 15.09 -1.30
C ILE A 2 -3.28 14.05 -2.33
N TYR A 3 -2.97 12.84 -1.87
CA TYR A 3 -2.71 11.71 -2.76
C TYR A 3 -4.03 11.06 -3.14
N ARG A 4 -4.20 10.78 -4.43
CA ARG A 4 -5.30 9.96 -4.95
C ARG A 4 -4.75 8.64 -5.46
N PHE A 5 -5.01 7.57 -4.73
CA PHE A 5 -4.68 6.21 -5.13
C PHE A 5 -5.85 5.55 -5.85
N VAL A 6 -5.54 4.83 -6.93
CA VAL A 6 -6.47 3.93 -7.62
C VAL A 6 -6.08 2.49 -7.29
N ILE A 7 -7.06 1.68 -6.93
CA ILE A 7 -6.88 0.30 -6.48
C ILE A 7 -7.69 -0.60 -7.40
N VAL A 8 -7.05 -1.61 -7.97
CA VAL A 8 -7.68 -2.64 -8.80
C VAL A 8 -7.35 -4.05 -8.28
N SER A 9 -8.18 -5.02 -8.65
CA SER A 9 -8.03 -6.43 -8.29
C SER A 9 -8.14 -7.27 -9.55
N ASP A 10 -7.28 -8.27 -9.68
CA ASP A 10 -7.33 -9.28 -10.74
C ASP A 10 -8.33 -10.42 -10.43
N GLU A 11 -8.77 -10.54 -9.18
CA GLU A 11 -9.75 -11.55 -8.75
C GLU A 11 -11.19 -11.21 -9.13
N ILE A 12 -11.49 -9.92 -9.32
CA ILE A 12 -12.85 -9.42 -9.52
C ILE A 12 -12.87 -8.47 -10.72
N ASP A 13 -13.57 -8.89 -11.78
CA ASP A 13 -13.82 -8.06 -12.95
C ASP A 13 -14.46 -6.71 -12.56
N ASP A 14 -14.00 -5.63 -13.20
CA ASP A 14 -14.47 -4.26 -12.98
C ASP A 14 -14.30 -3.73 -11.53
N PHE A 15 -13.45 -4.36 -10.72
CA PHE A 15 -13.15 -3.85 -9.37
C PHE A 15 -12.23 -2.62 -9.43
N VAL A 16 -12.76 -1.49 -8.97
CA VAL A 16 -12.01 -0.24 -8.78
C VAL A 16 -12.39 0.40 -7.45
N ARG A 17 -11.39 0.88 -6.71
CA ARG A 17 -11.57 1.80 -5.58
C ARG A 17 -10.64 2.99 -5.75
N GLU A 18 -11.11 4.15 -5.32
CA GLU A 18 -10.30 5.35 -5.21
C GLU A 18 -10.19 5.73 -3.73
N ILE A 19 -8.97 6.01 -3.27
CA ILE A 19 -8.71 6.46 -1.91
C ILE A 19 -7.94 7.77 -1.99
N GLN A 20 -8.51 8.82 -1.38
CA GLN A 20 -7.82 10.08 -1.15
C GLN A 20 -7.31 10.11 0.27
N ILE A 21 -6.02 10.39 0.45
CA ILE A 21 -5.36 10.39 1.75
C ILE A 21 -4.27 11.45 1.81
N ASP A 22 -4.02 11.96 3.02
CA ASP A 22 -2.92 12.89 3.26
C ASP A 22 -1.57 12.17 3.05
N PRO A 23 -0.62 12.73 2.27
CA PRO A 23 0.72 12.16 2.11
C PRO A 23 1.50 11.99 3.43
N GLU A 24 1.17 12.74 4.48
CA GLU A 24 1.76 12.58 5.81
C GLU A 24 1.13 11.44 6.63
N ALA A 25 0.06 10.82 6.14
CA ALA A 25 -0.55 9.67 6.77
C ALA A 25 0.38 8.44 6.70
N THR A 26 0.23 7.54 7.67
CA THR A 26 1.03 6.31 7.72
C THR A 26 0.51 5.28 6.72
N PHE A 27 1.36 4.33 6.32
CA PHE A 27 0.91 3.15 5.60
C PHE A 27 -0.16 2.36 6.38
N PHE A 28 -0.14 2.42 7.71
CA PHE A 28 -1.18 1.82 8.56
C PHE A 28 -2.53 2.54 8.43
N ASP A 29 -2.53 3.86 8.25
CA ASP A 29 -3.75 4.61 7.94
C ASP A 29 -4.29 4.24 6.57
N PHE A 30 -3.41 4.08 5.58
CA PHE A 30 -3.79 3.62 4.26
C PHE A 30 -4.35 2.19 4.27
N HIS A 31 -3.71 1.27 5.00
CA HIS A 31 -4.22 -0.10 5.26
C HIS A 31 -5.65 -0.09 5.81
N LYS A 32 -5.92 0.70 6.86
CA LYS A 32 -7.28 0.83 7.42
C LYS A 32 -8.27 1.40 6.40
N ALA A 33 -7.83 2.36 5.57
CA ALA A 33 -8.68 2.93 4.52
C ALA A 33 -9.05 1.89 3.47
N ILE A 34 -8.10 1.06 3.04
CA ILE A 34 -8.32 -0.06 2.12
C ILE A 34 -9.32 -1.05 2.72
N LEU A 35 -9.06 -1.56 3.93
CA LEU A 35 -9.94 -2.50 4.62
C LEU A 35 -11.37 -1.96 4.73
N THR A 36 -11.52 -0.67 5.07
CA THR A 36 -12.83 -0.01 5.14
C THR A 36 -13.50 0.07 3.76
N ALA A 37 -12.75 0.40 2.71
CA ALA A 37 -13.27 0.53 1.34
C ALA A 37 -13.71 -0.80 0.72
N VAL A 38 -13.14 -1.92 1.17
CA VAL A 38 -13.46 -3.28 0.69
C VAL A 38 -14.31 -4.11 1.67
N GLY A 39 -14.52 -3.61 2.89
CA GLY A 39 -15.33 -4.28 3.92
C GLY A 39 -14.64 -5.47 4.59
N TYR A 40 -13.30 -5.48 4.62
CA TYR A 40 -12.51 -6.54 5.24
C TYR A 40 -12.19 -6.24 6.71
N THR A 41 -11.99 -7.31 7.49
CA THR A 41 -11.53 -7.25 8.88
C THR A 41 -10.03 -7.03 8.95
N ASN A 42 -9.56 -6.39 10.02
CA ASN A 42 -8.13 -6.19 10.28
C ASN A 42 -7.56 -7.38 11.07
N ASP A 43 -7.52 -8.56 10.44
CA ASP A 43 -7.10 -9.82 11.06
C ASP A 43 -6.09 -10.63 10.23
N GLN A 44 -5.71 -10.14 9.05
CA GLN A 44 -4.71 -10.76 8.19
C GLN A 44 -3.35 -10.06 8.31
N MET A 45 -2.27 -10.85 8.22
CA MET A 45 -0.94 -10.30 8.01
C MET A 45 -0.88 -9.71 6.59
N THR A 46 -0.51 -8.45 6.50
CA THR A 46 -0.54 -7.69 5.26
C THR A 46 0.79 -6.96 5.09
N SER A 47 1.25 -6.83 3.85
CA SER A 47 2.39 -6.01 3.47
C SER A 47 2.06 -5.12 2.27
N PHE A 48 2.62 -3.92 2.24
CA PHE A 48 2.74 -3.15 1.01
C PHE A 48 4.09 -3.44 0.36
N PHE A 49 4.13 -3.47 -0.97
CA PHE A 49 5.35 -3.46 -1.74
C PHE A 49 5.38 -2.23 -2.63
N ILE A 50 6.47 -1.47 -2.59
CA ILE A 50 6.76 -0.45 -3.61
C ILE A 50 7.33 -1.18 -4.83
N CYS A 51 6.83 -0.85 -6.01
CA CYS A 51 7.14 -1.57 -7.23
C CYS A 51 7.83 -0.70 -8.29
N ASP A 52 8.56 -1.37 -9.17
CA ASP A 52 9.00 -0.82 -10.45
C ASP A 52 7.84 -0.73 -11.47
N ASP A 53 8.16 -0.26 -12.69
CA ASP A 53 7.21 -0.12 -13.78
C ASP A 53 6.60 -1.46 -14.26
N ASP A 54 7.22 -2.59 -13.97
CA ASP A 54 6.79 -3.93 -14.36
C ASP A 54 6.15 -4.71 -13.18
N TRP A 55 5.77 -4.02 -12.11
CA TRP A 55 5.23 -4.60 -10.86
C TRP A 55 6.23 -5.49 -10.09
N GLY A 56 7.52 -5.37 -10.39
CA GLY A 56 8.60 -5.98 -9.61
C GLY A 56 8.67 -5.37 -8.21
N LYS A 57 8.70 -6.20 -7.17
CA LYS A 57 8.74 -5.78 -5.76
C LYS A 57 10.14 -5.27 -5.40
N GLU A 58 10.26 -4.01 -4.98
CA GLU A 58 11.54 -3.40 -4.60
C GLU A 58 11.70 -3.20 -3.09
N LYS A 59 10.66 -2.66 -2.43
CA LYS A 59 10.66 -2.40 -0.98
C LYS A 59 9.42 -2.98 -0.35
N GLU A 60 9.55 -3.61 0.81
CA GLU A 60 8.42 -4.12 1.60
C GLU A 60 8.16 -3.24 2.81
N VAL A 61 6.88 -2.97 3.10
CA VAL A 61 6.39 -2.30 4.30
C VAL A 61 5.44 -3.25 5.02
N THR A 62 5.86 -3.79 6.17
CA THR A 62 5.14 -4.83 6.91
C THR A 62 4.17 -4.25 7.94
N LEU A 63 3.06 -4.95 8.19
CA LEU A 63 2.05 -4.52 9.17
C LEU A 63 2.61 -4.42 10.60
N GLU A 64 3.46 -5.36 10.97
CA GLU A 64 4.14 -5.43 12.26
C GLU A 64 5.64 -5.65 11.99
N ASP A 65 6.47 -5.36 12.99
CA ASP A 65 7.92 -5.61 12.90
C ASP A 65 8.18 -7.12 12.82
N MET A 66 8.60 -7.57 11.64
CA MET A 66 8.82 -8.97 11.32
C MET A 66 10.30 -9.36 11.32
N ASP A 67 11.21 -8.38 11.31
CA ASP A 67 12.62 -8.65 11.19
C ASP A 67 13.29 -8.66 12.57
N THR A 68 14.27 -9.54 12.70
CA THR A 68 15.10 -9.65 13.91
C THR A 68 16.52 -9.17 13.66
N ASP A 69 16.85 -8.83 12.41
CA ASP A 69 18.14 -8.30 12.03
C ASP A 69 18.11 -6.76 12.05
N PRO A 70 18.82 -6.11 13.00
CA PRO A 70 18.88 -4.65 13.09
C PRO A 70 19.70 -4.00 11.96
N GLU A 71 20.35 -4.78 11.08
CA GLU A 71 21.13 -4.28 9.95
C GLU A 71 20.30 -4.10 8.67
N MET A 72 19.05 -4.58 8.62
CA MET A 72 18.14 -4.37 7.50
C MET A 72 17.19 -3.18 7.73
N ASP A 73 16.89 -2.44 6.65
CA ASP A 73 15.89 -1.37 6.68
C ASP A 73 14.49 -1.98 6.87
N ASN A 74 13.98 -1.92 8.09
CA ASN A 74 12.64 -2.39 8.45
C ASN A 74 11.62 -1.27 8.30
N TRP A 75 10.78 -1.34 7.27
CA TRP A 75 9.67 -0.41 7.10
C TRP A 75 8.41 -1.01 7.73
N VAL A 76 7.97 -0.41 8.84
CA VAL A 76 6.76 -0.84 9.54
C VAL A 76 5.64 0.15 9.23
N MET A 77 4.46 -0.36 8.85
CA MET A 77 3.33 0.45 8.40
C MET A 77 2.95 1.58 9.37
N ARG A 78 3.12 1.37 10.67
CA ARG A 78 2.78 2.35 11.72
C ARG A 78 3.76 3.51 11.81
N ASP A 79 5.01 3.29 11.41
CA ASP A 79 6.12 4.23 11.59
C ASP A 79 6.52 4.89 10.27
N THR A 80 6.12 4.32 9.13
CA THR A 80 6.41 4.84 7.80
C THR A 80 5.23 5.64 7.24
N ARG A 81 5.48 6.90 6.86
CA ARG A 81 4.53 7.74 6.12
C ARG A 81 4.53 7.43 4.64
N LEU A 82 3.41 7.70 3.98
CA LEU A 82 3.26 7.47 2.54
C LEU A 82 4.31 8.25 1.74
N ASN A 83 4.54 9.52 2.07
CA ASN A 83 5.50 10.38 1.37
C ASN A 83 6.98 10.06 1.63
N GLU A 84 7.31 9.10 2.50
CA GLU A 84 8.69 8.63 2.65
C GLU A 84 9.08 7.66 1.52
N LEU A 85 8.09 6.99 0.91
CA LEU A 85 8.30 5.94 -0.08
C LEU A 85 7.54 6.19 -1.40
N VAL A 86 6.52 7.05 -1.38
CA VAL A 86 5.69 7.39 -2.54
C VAL A 86 5.69 8.91 -2.72
N GLU A 87 6.36 9.40 -3.74
CA GLU A 87 6.63 10.82 -4.02
C GLU A 87 6.11 11.28 -5.39
N ASP A 88 5.96 10.36 -6.35
CA ASP A 88 5.65 10.65 -7.76
C ASP A 88 4.35 9.99 -8.22
N GLU A 89 3.62 10.70 -9.09
CA GLU A 89 2.48 10.13 -9.82
C GLU A 89 2.92 8.91 -10.63
N LYS A 90 2.02 7.94 -10.75
CA LYS A 90 2.18 6.63 -11.41
C LYS A 90 3.06 5.63 -10.67
N GLN A 91 3.58 5.95 -9.48
CA GLN A 91 4.23 4.94 -8.66
C GLN A 91 3.25 3.80 -8.32
N LYS A 92 3.77 2.58 -8.43
CA LYS A 92 3.00 1.34 -8.28
C LYS A 92 3.27 0.71 -6.92
N LEU A 93 2.21 0.20 -6.31
CA LEU A 93 2.28 -0.53 -5.07
C LEU A 93 1.45 -1.81 -5.14
N LEU A 94 1.95 -2.89 -4.57
CA LEU A 94 1.14 -4.07 -4.29
C LEU A 94 0.73 -4.09 -2.83
N TYR A 95 -0.55 -4.32 -2.56
CA TYR A 95 -1.06 -4.56 -1.21
C TYR A 95 -1.41 -6.03 -1.08
N VAL A 96 -0.52 -6.81 -0.47
CA VAL A 96 -0.68 -8.27 -0.32
C VAL A 96 -1.33 -8.56 1.02
N PHE A 97 -2.54 -9.09 1.00
CA PHE A 97 -3.34 -9.39 2.20
C PHE A 97 -3.53 -10.90 2.44
N ASP A 98 -2.99 -11.74 1.56
CA ASP A 98 -2.84 -13.19 1.77
C ASP A 98 -1.57 -13.68 1.06
N ASN A 99 -0.49 -13.88 1.82
CA ASN A 99 0.78 -14.38 1.27
C ASN A 99 0.74 -15.86 0.86
N MET A 100 -0.18 -16.67 1.40
CA MET A 100 -0.25 -18.10 1.10
C MET A 100 -0.85 -18.35 -0.28
N THR A 101 -1.79 -17.49 -0.69
CA THR A 101 -2.45 -17.57 -1.99
C THR A 101 -2.12 -16.39 -2.90
N GLU A 102 -1.16 -15.56 -2.50
CA GLU A 102 -0.63 -14.39 -3.23
C GLU A 102 -1.70 -13.35 -3.63
N ARG A 103 -2.76 -13.25 -2.82
CA ARG A 103 -3.86 -12.32 -3.11
C ARG A 103 -3.42 -10.90 -2.80
N CYS A 104 -3.62 -10.02 -3.78
CA CYS A 104 -3.20 -8.64 -3.64
C CYS A 104 -4.12 -7.67 -4.37
N PHE A 105 -4.01 -6.41 -3.99
CA PHE A 105 -4.49 -5.30 -4.81
C PHE A 105 -3.33 -4.63 -5.51
N PHE A 106 -3.58 -4.24 -6.75
CA PHE A 106 -2.71 -3.40 -7.55
C PHE A 106 -3.08 -1.95 -7.31
N ILE A 107 -2.13 -1.14 -6.87
CA ILE A 107 -2.35 0.24 -6.47
C ILE A 107 -1.45 1.16 -7.30
N GLU A 108 -1.99 2.26 -7.77
CA GLU A 108 -1.23 3.33 -8.44
C GLU A 108 -1.51 4.67 -7.76
N LEU A 109 -0.46 5.47 -7.49
CA LEU A 109 -0.64 6.88 -7.14
C LEU A 109 -1.06 7.64 -8.40
N PHE A 110 -2.36 7.77 -8.61
CA PHE A 110 -2.90 8.31 -9.86
C PHE A 110 -2.70 9.81 -10.00
N GLU A 111 -2.82 10.57 -8.90
CA GLU A 111 -2.68 12.03 -8.92
C GLU A 111 -2.22 12.58 -7.57
N ILE A 112 -1.40 13.62 -7.64
CA ILE A 112 -1.03 14.45 -6.49
C ILE A 112 -1.76 15.81 -6.59
N ILE A 113 -2.85 15.94 -5.85
CA ILE A 113 -3.70 17.14 -5.89
C ILE A 113 -3.04 18.24 -5.06
N THR A 114 -2.59 19.28 -5.75
CA THR A 114 -2.08 20.53 -5.17
C THR A 114 -3.13 21.63 -5.31
N GLY A 115 -3.24 22.47 -4.27
CA GLY A 115 -4.21 23.56 -4.21
C GLY A 115 -3.76 24.81 -4.95
#